data_AF-A0A4R6KJJ4-F1
#
_entry.id   AF-A0A4R6KJJ4-F1
#
_cell.length_a   1.000
_cell.length_b   1.000
_cell.length_c   1.000
_cell.angle_alpha   90.00
_cell.angle_beta   90.00
_cell.angle_gamma   90.00
#
_symmetry.space_group_name_H-M   'P 1'
#
loop_
_entity.id
_entity.type
_entity.pdbx_description
1 polymer ?
#
loop_
_entity_poly.entity_id
_entity_poly.type
_entity_poly.pdbx_seq_one_letter_code
_entity_poly.pdbx_strand_id
1 'polypeptide(L)'
;MLSSGWAVTVTRQRIGGESEENVANRAEELLEINRTLLELDRRLHTARVVRRSVRSALVGLPFLAFCAYALYVSPDFGVGKKLIGTPLGIAIALLAIGLLVYGAQRFEGDVEGPGDLELQIVVQRERKAYLLSQQEPQLKLRQYAYHEEIASDLETLRRGAVRYRRINNFLQAVIIVGSLAATSMTSLALSEESLRWASVGTTFAVGLAAGFTGYFKFRERSFYLQQTADAIEYERNCFGIGIGRYKGKSQELALLDLVEEVERLRAEQRKREQNIDQPPERDE
;
A
#
# COMPACT_ATOMS: atom_id res chain seq x y z
N MET A 1 -46.09 -49.16 47.30
CA MET A 1 -44.62 -49.28 47.13
C MET A 1 -44.39 -49.83 45.73
N LEU A 2 -44.02 -48.96 44.79
CA LEU A 2 -42.74 -49.00 44.05
C LEU A 2 -42.61 -50.32 43.23
N SER A 3 -42.49 -50.35 41.91
CA SER A 3 -41.80 -49.41 41.03
C SER A 3 -42.15 -49.73 39.57
N SER A 4 -42.42 -48.67 38.82
CA SER A 4 -42.26 -48.50 37.37
C SER A 4 -40.91 -49.02 36.84
N GLY A 5 -40.91 -49.58 35.63
CA GLY A 5 -39.68 -49.90 34.89
C GLY A 5 -39.93 -50.07 33.40
N TRP A 6 -40.24 -48.97 32.71
CA TRP A 6 -40.24 -48.90 31.26
C TRP A 6 -38.82 -49.14 30.73
N ALA A 7 -38.66 -50.17 29.90
CA ALA A 7 -37.46 -50.37 29.11
C ALA A 7 -37.40 -49.31 28.00
N VAL A 8 -36.79 -48.17 28.31
CA VAL A 8 -36.31 -47.22 27.29
C VAL A 8 -34.92 -47.70 26.90
N THR A 9 -34.86 -48.46 25.81
CA THR A 9 -33.62 -48.80 25.12
C THR A 9 -32.96 -47.51 24.65
N VAL A 10 -31.84 -47.17 25.28
CA VAL A 10 -31.00 -46.03 24.96
C VAL A 10 -30.33 -46.29 23.60
N THR A 11 -30.94 -45.81 22.52
CA THR A 11 -30.27 -45.62 21.23
C THR A 11 -29.50 -44.30 21.28
N ARG A 12 -28.44 -44.23 22.10
CA ARG A 12 -27.55 -43.06 22.18
C ARG A 12 -26.13 -43.47 21.83
N GLN A 13 -25.90 -43.85 20.57
CA GLN A 13 -24.53 -44.01 20.08
C GLN A 13 -24.43 -44.00 18.55
N ARG A 14 -24.76 -42.86 17.88
CA ARG A 14 -24.27 -42.61 16.49
C ARG A 14 -24.45 -41.19 15.94
N ILE A 15 -24.26 -40.13 16.72
CA ILE A 15 -24.30 -38.73 16.17
C ILE A 15 -23.07 -37.90 16.61
N GLY A 16 -22.10 -38.48 17.32
CA GLY A 16 -20.93 -37.73 17.83
C GLY A 16 -19.63 -37.86 17.02
N GLY A 17 -19.58 -38.72 16.01
CA GLY A 17 -18.34 -39.01 15.26
C GLY A 17 -18.14 -38.15 14.00
N GLU A 18 -19.23 -37.75 13.34
CA GLU A 18 -19.15 -37.00 12.07
C GLU A 18 -18.81 -35.52 12.23
N SER A 19 -18.73 -34.98 13.46
CA SER A 19 -18.50 -33.56 13.71
C SER A 19 -17.04 -33.18 13.97
N GLU A 20 -16.25 -33.98 14.70
CA GLU A 20 -14.88 -33.58 15.03
C GLU A 20 -13.90 -33.79 13.86
N GLU A 21 -14.03 -34.91 13.13
CA GLU A 21 -13.17 -35.21 11.98
C GLU A 21 -13.45 -34.27 10.80
N ASN A 22 -14.71 -33.92 10.55
CA ASN A 22 -15.07 -32.92 9.53
C ASN A 22 -14.62 -31.51 9.92
N VAL A 23 -14.69 -31.15 11.21
CA VAL A 23 -14.24 -29.83 11.68
C VAL A 23 -12.71 -29.74 11.59
N ALA A 24 -11.98 -30.80 11.94
CA ALA A 24 -10.53 -30.87 11.79
C ALA A 24 -10.09 -30.77 10.32
N ASN A 25 -10.65 -31.58 9.43
CA ASN A 25 -10.34 -31.55 8.00
C ASN A 25 -10.64 -30.18 7.36
N ARG A 26 -11.74 -29.52 7.77
CA ARG A 26 -12.08 -28.17 7.26
C ARG A 26 -11.19 -27.07 7.85
N ALA A 27 -10.77 -27.21 9.11
CA ALA A 27 -9.79 -26.29 9.70
C ALA A 27 -8.44 -26.39 9.00
N GLU A 28 -8.01 -27.60 8.63
CA GLU A 28 -6.83 -27.83 7.80
C GLU A 28 -6.99 -27.20 6.41
N GLU A 29 -8.14 -27.37 5.75
CA GLU A 29 -8.42 -26.76 4.44
C GLU A 29 -8.39 -25.22 4.51
N LEU A 30 -8.96 -24.61 5.55
CA LEU A 30 -8.89 -23.15 5.76
C LEU A 30 -7.46 -22.66 6.02
N LEU A 31 -6.66 -23.44 6.75
CA LEU A 31 -5.27 -23.10 7.06
C LEU A 31 -4.41 -23.19 5.79
N GLU A 32 -4.67 -24.18 4.94
CA GLU A 32 -4.04 -24.32 3.62
C GLU A 32 -4.39 -23.16 2.69
N ILE A 33 -5.66 -22.73 2.64
CA ILE A 33 -6.08 -21.54 1.89
C ILE A 33 -5.38 -20.28 2.41
N ASN A 34 -5.26 -20.10 3.73
CA ASN A 34 -4.54 -18.96 4.29
C ASN A 34 -3.04 -18.98 3.93
N ARG A 35 -2.39 -20.16 3.95
CA ARG A 35 -0.99 -20.30 3.53
C ARG A 35 -0.79 -19.94 2.06
N THR A 36 -1.65 -20.45 1.18
CA THR A 36 -1.57 -20.16 -0.26
C THR A 36 -1.81 -18.68 -0.56
N LEU A 37 -2.78 -18.05 0.12
CA LEU A 37 -3.01 -16.60 0.03
C LEU A 37 -1.77 -15.79 0.43
N LEU A 38 -1.11 -16.15 1.53
CA LEU A 38 0.12 -15.48 1.97
C LEU A 38 1.27 -15.65 0.97
N GLU A 39 1.41 -16.83 0.38
CA GLU A 39 2.44 -17.10 -0.62
C GLU A 39 2.19 -16.30 -1.91
N LEU A 40 0.95 -16.27 -2.39
CA LEU A 40 0.55 -15.50 -3.55
C LEU A 40 0.77 -14.00 -3.34
N ASP A 41 0.45 -13.45 -2.17
CA ASP A 41 0.66 -12.03 -1.87
C ASP A 41 2.16 -11.68 -1.84
N ARG A 42 3.00 -12.59 -1.32
CA ARG A 42 4.47 -12.42 -1.33
C ARG A 42 5.03 -12.42 -2.76
N ARG A 43 4.54 -13.33 -3.62
CA ARG A 43 4.92 -13.40 -5.03
C ARG A 43 4.47 -12.14 -5.78
N LEU A 44 3.23 -11.69 -5.56
CA LEU A 44 2.67 -10.47 -6.13
C LEU A 44 3.48 -9.23 -5.74
N HIS A 45 3.83 -9.10 -4.45
CA HIS A 45 4.62 -7.97 -3.98
C HIS A 45 5.98 -7.92 -4.66
N THR A 46 6.66 -9.06 -4.74
CA THR A 46 7.97 -9.18 -5.41
C THR A 46 7.87 -8.84 -6.89
N ALA A 47 6.87 -9.38 -7.60
CA ALA A 47 6.63 -9.12 -9.02
C ALA A 47 6.35 -7.64 -9.30
N ARG A 48 5.53 -6.98 -8.47
CA ARG A 48 5.22 -5.55 -8.59
C ARG A 48 6.44 -4.67 -8.34
N VAL A 49 7.24 -4.98 -7.31
CA VAL A 49 8.46 -4.23 -7.00
C VAL A 49 9.48 -4.34 -8.13
N VAL A 50 9.74 -5.56 -8.62
CA VAL A 50 10.67 -5.78 -9.73
C VAL A 50 10.20 -5.06 -10.99
N ARG A 51 8.92 -5.18 -11.35
CA ARG A 51 8.35 -4.51 -12.53
C ARG A 51 8.40 -2.99 -12.42
N ARG A 52 8.15 -2.45 -11.22
CA ARG A 52 8.26 -1.01 -10.97
C ARG A 52 9.70 -0.53 -11.10
N SER A 53 10.65 -1.26 -10.53
CA SER A 53 12.09 -0.95 -10.62
C SER A 53 12.58 -0.97 -12.07
N VAL A 54 12.18 -1.98 -12.85
CA VAL A 54 12.53 -2.08 -14.27
C VAL A 54 11.89 -0.95 -15.07
N ARG A 55 10.60 -0.63 -14.87
CA ARG A 55 9.97 0.51 -15.55
C ARG A 55 10.61 1.85 -15.18
N SER A 56 10.92 2.07 -13.90
CA SER A 56 11.60 3.29 -13.47
C SER A 56 13.02 3.38 -14.02
N ALA A 57 13.73 2.25 -14.14
CA ALA A 57 15.02 2.22 -14.83
C ALA A 57 14.83 2.56 -16.31
N LEU A 58 13.90 1.91 -17.01
CA LEU A 58 13.69 2.07 -18.45
C LEU A 58 13.30 3.50 -18.87
N VAL A 59 12.60 4.25 -18.01
CA VAL A 59 12.25 5.66 -18.25
C VAL A 59 13.30 6.62 -17.68
N GLY A 60 13.80 6.35 -16.46
CA GLY A 60 14.73 7.22 -15.78
C GLY A 60 16.12 7.27 -16.43
N LEU A 61 16.53 6.17 -17.07
CA LEU A 61 17.83 6.09 -17.74
C LEU A 61 17.97 6.91 -19.01
N PRO A 62 17.07 6.82 -19.99
CA PRO A 62 17.17 7.67 -21.17
C PRO A 62 17.08 9.15 -20.78
N PHE A 63 16.32 9.49 -19.74
CA PHE A 63 16.28 10.86 -19.21
C PHE A 63 17.62 11.28 -18.58
N LEU A 64 18.21 10.46 -17.71
CA LEU A 64 19.53 10.73 -17.12
C LEU A 64 20.64 10.78 -18.17
N ALA A 65 20.63 9.86 -19.14
CA ALA A 65 21.56 9.83 -20.26
C ALA A 65 21.41 11.08 -21.14
N PHE A 66 20.18 11.52 -21.39
CA PHE A 66 19.91 12.76 -22.12
C PHE A 66 20.41 13.99 -21.34
N CYS A 67 20.16 14.08 -20.04
CA CYS A 67 20.68 15.16 -19.20
C CYS A 67 22.22 15.17 -19.17
N ALA A 68 22.85 13.99 -19.02
CA ALA A 68 24.30 13.85 -19.05
C ALA A 68 24.89 14.23 -20.42
N TYR A 69 24.23 13.83 -21.51
CA TYR A 69 24.62 14.20 -22.87
C TYR A 69 24.47 15.70 -23.13
N ALA A 70 23.36 16.30 -22.70
CA ALA A 70 23.12 17.74 -22.81
C ALA A 70 24.17 18.55 -22.03
N LEU A 71 24.54 18.09 -20.83
CA LEU A 71 25.64 18.66 -20.05
C LEU A 71 27.01 18.50 -20.74
N TYR A 72 27.24 17.36 -21.39
CA TYR A 72 28.49 17.07 -22.10
C TYR A 72 28.68 17.92 -23.37
N VAL A 73 27.59 18.14 -24.12
CA VAL A 73 27.58 18.91 -25.38
C VAL A 73 27.63 20.42 -25.13
N SER A 74 27.34 20.89 -23.91
CA SER A 74 27.38 22.31 -23.57
C SER A 74 28.77 22.94 -23.89
N PRO A 75 28.82 24.02 -24.69
CA PRO A 75 30.07 24.65 -25.13
C PRO A 75 30.97 25.14 -23.98
N ASP A 76 30.36 25.54 -22.86
CA ASP A 76 31.05 26.13 -21.69
C ASP A 76 31.71 25.08 -20.78
N PHE A 77 31.52 23.79 -21.05
CA PHE A 77 32.20 22.72 -20.32
C PHE A 77 33.66 22.60 -20.78
N GLY A 78 34.57 23.28 -20.07
CA GLY A 78 36.02 23.24 -20.32
C GLY A 78 36.60 21.82 -20.37
N VAL A 79 37.68 21.67 -21.15
CA VAL A 79 38.30 20.36 -21.52
C VAL A 79 38.64 19.49 -20.30
N GLY A 80 39.06 20.08 -19.18
CA GLY A 80 39.35 19.36 -17.93
C GLY A 80 38.10 18.75 -17.26
N LYS A 81 36.93 19.37 -17.39
CA LYS A 81 35.65 18.85 -16.86
C LYS A 81 35.08 17.75 -17.75
N LYS A 82 35.37 17.79 -19.05
CA LYS A 82 35.01 16.73 -20.02
C LYS A 82 35.75 15.42 -19.76
N LEU A 83 36.97 15.46 -19.19
CA LEU A 83 37.76 14.28 -18.83
C LEU A 83 37.18 13.48 -17.64
N ILE A 84 36.47 14.14 -16.73
CA ILE A 84 35.83 13.52 -15.56
C ILE A 84 34.39 13.09 -15.90
N GLY A 85 33.71 13.82 -16.78
CA GLY A 85 32.34 13.51 -17.19
C GLY A 85 32.19 12.23 -18.04
N THR A 86 33.19 11.89 -18.86
CA THR A 86 33.17 10.69 -19.72
C THR A 86 33.19 9.37 -18.95
N PRO A 87 34.08 9.11 -17.96
CA PRO A 87 34.03 7.87 -17.19
C PRO A 87 32.77 7.77 -16.33
N LEU A 88 32.25 8.90 -15.83
CA LEU A 88 31.00 8.91 -15.07
C LEU A 88 29.78 8.55 -15.94
N GLY A 89 29.71 9.09 -17.16
CA GLY A 89 28.67 8.74 -18.13
C GLY A 89 28.72 7.27 -18.55
N ILE A 90 29.93 6.73 -18.77
CA ILE A 90 30.13 5.30 -19.07
C ILE A 90 29.73 4.43 -17.86
N ALA A 91 30.06 4.84 -16.63
CA ALA A 91 29.65 4.12 -15.43
C ALA A 91 28.12 4.08 -15.27
N ILE A 92 27.43 5.19 -15.54
CA ILE A 92 25.96 5.25 -15.53
C ILE A 92 25.38 4.35 -16.63
N ALA A 93 25.96 4.34 -17.82
CA ALA A 93 25.53 3.48 -18.93
C ALA A 93 25.78 1.98 -18.67
N LEU A 94 26.87 1.63 -18.00
CA LEU A 94 27.13 0.24 -17.60
C LEU A 94 26.20 -0.22 -16.48
N LEU A 95 25.94 0.64 -15.50
CA LEU A 95 24.98 0.36 -14.43
C LEU A 95 23.56 0.19 -14.99
N ALA A 96 23.22 0.93 -16.05
CA ALA A 96 21.99 0.80 -16.79
C ALA A 96 21.83 -0.52 -17.53
N ILE A 97 22.86 -0.92 -18.27
CA ILE A 97 22.89 -2.19 -18.98
C ILE A 97 22.81 -3.33 -17.95
N GLY A 98 23.52 -3.23 -16.83
CA GLY A 98 23.43 -4.18 -15.73
C GLY A 98 22.02 -4.30 -15.15
N LEU A 99 21.32 -3.18 -14.92
CA LEU A 99 19.92 -3.17 -14.45
C LEU A 99 18.94 -3.73 -15.48
N LEU A 100 19.15 -3.45 -16.78
CA LEU A 100 18.32 -3.98 -17.87
C LEU A 100 18.53 -5.49 -18.06
N VAL A 101 19.77 -5.96 -18.01
CA VAL A 101 20.12 -7.39 -18.08
C VAL A 101 19.61 -8.13 -16.85
N TYR A 102 19.77 -7.56 -15.66
CA TYR A 102 19.20 -8.11 -14.42
C TYR A 102 17.66 -8.18 -14.50
N GLY A 103 17.03 -7.14 -15.05
CA GLY A 103 15.60 -7.12 -15.33
C GLY A 103 15.21 -8.24 -16.30
N ALA A 104 15.86 -8.31 -17.46
CA ALA A 104 15.58 -9.30 -18.50
C ALA A 104 15.75 -10.74 -18.00
N GLN A 105 16.87 -11.05 -17.33
CA GLN A 105 17.11 -12.37 -16.75
C GLN A 105 16.09 -12.74 -15.66
N ARG A 106 15.56 -11.76 -14.92
CA ARG A 106 14.51 -11.99 -13.93
C ARG A 106 13.13 -12.18 -14.56
N PHE A 107 12.90 -11.59 -15.74
CA PHE A 107 11.65 -11.69 -16.51
C PHE A 107 11.59 -12.90 -17.45
N GLU A 108 12.73 -13.51 -17.77
CA GLU A 108 12.83 -14.70 -18.64
C GLU A 108 12.54 -16.02 -17.87
N GLY A 109 12.49 -15.96 -16.54
CA GLY A 109 11.80 -16.99 -15.76
C GLY A 109 10.30 -16.83 -15.92
N ASP A 110 9.57 -17.95 -15.93
CA ASP A 110 8.12 -18.11 -16.06
C ASP A 110 7.34 -17.45 -14.90
N VAL A 111 7.53 -16.14 -14.73
CA VAL A 111 6.96 -15.34 -13.65
C VAL A 111 5.56 -14.96 -14.09
N GLU A 112 4.57 -15.69 -13.58
CA GLU A 112 3.15 -15.37 -13.66
C GLU A 112 2.94 -13.85 -13.56
N GLY A 113 2.16 -13.30 -14.49
CA GLY A 113 1.92 -11.87 -14.52
C GLY A 113 1.32 -11.39 -13.19
N PRO A 114 1.60 -10.16 -12.74
CA PRO A 114 0.95 -9.64 -11.53
C PRO A 114 -0.58 -9.66 -11.62
N GLY A 115 -1.15 -9.63 -12.84
CA GLY A 115 -2.58 -9.83 -13.07
C GLY A 115 -3.05 -11.26 -12.81
N ASP A 116 -2.25 -12.27 -13.16
CA ASP A 116 -2.58 -13.68 -12.91
C ASP A 116 -2.49 -14.01 -11.41
N LEU A 117 -1.47 -13.49 -10.73
CA LEU A 117 -1.34 -13.58 -9.27
C LEU A 117 -2.50 -12.88 -8.55
N GLU A 118 -2.94 -11.71 -9.02
CA GLU A 118 -4.13 -11.03 -8.51
C GLU A 118 -5.39 -11.87 -8.72
N LEU A 119 -5.57 -12.45 -9.90
CA LEU A 119 -6.69 -13.32 -10.21
C LEU A 119 -6.70 -14.56 -9.29
N GLN A 120 -5.55 -15.20 -9.09
CA GLN A 120 -5.42 -16.34 -8.17
C GLN A 120 -5.77 -15.96 -6.73
N ILE A 121 -5.36 -14.78 -6.25
CA ILE A 121 -5.76 -14.28 -4.93
C ILE A 121 -7.28 -14.11 -4.83
N VAL A 122 -7.92 -13.53 -5.86
CA VAL A 122 -9.37 -13.35 -5.89
C VAL A 122 -10.09 -14.70 -5.86
N VAL A 123 -9.65 -15.65 -6.69
CA VAL A 123 -10.23 -17.01 -6.72
C VAL A 123 -10.11 -17.71 -5.37
N GLN A 124 -8.95 -17.62 -4.72
CA GLN A 124 -8.76 -18.24 -3.39
C GLN A 124 -9.61 -17.56 -2.30
N ARG A 125 -9.79 -16.23 -2.38
CA ARG A 125 -10.71 -15.50 -1.48
C ARG A 125 -12.16 -15.89 -1.70
N GLU A 126 -12.60 -16.04 -2.96
CA GLU A 126 -13.95 -16.53 -3.27
C GLU A 126 -14.15 -17.96 -2.79
N ARG A 127 -13.16 -18.84 -2.95
CA ARG A 127 -13.21 -20.22 -2.42
C ARG A 127 -13.32 -20.22 -0.89
N LYS A 128 -12.55 -19.38 -0.20
CA LYS A 128 -12.68 -19.17 1.25
C LYS A 128 -14.08 -18.70 1.61
N ALA A 129 -14.61 -17.70 0.91
CA ALA A 129 -15.95 -17.16 1.14
C ALA A 129 -17.04 -18.21 0.88
N TYR A 130 -16.89 -19.04 -0.15
CA TYR A 130 -17.79 -20.13 -0.48
C TYR A 130 -17.84 -21.19 0.63
N LEU A 131 -16.67 -21.64 1.11
CA LEU A 131 -16.57 -22.59 2.23
C LEU A 131 -17.17 -22.02 3.52
N LEU A 132 -16.99 -20.72 3.77
CA LEU A 132 -17.61 -20.01 4.89
C LEU A 132 -19.14 -19.83 4.69
N SER A 133 -19.62 -19.73 3.45
CA SER A 133 -21.05 -19.54 3.13
C SER A 133 -21.87 -20.83 3.10
N GLN A 134 -21.22 -22.00 3.02
CA GLN A 134 -21.89 -23.30 3.16
C GLN A 134 -22.26 -23.62 4.62
N GLN A 135 -21.76 -22.88 5.60
CA GLN A 135 -22.39 -22.84 6.92
C GLN A 135 -23.72 -22.09 6.80
N GLU A 136 -24.76 -22.57 7.51
CA GLU A 136 -25.99 -21.79 7.74
C GLU A 136 -25.69 -20.30 7.99
N PRO A 137 -26.59 -19.36 7.65
CA PRO A 137 -26.35 -17.92 7.66
C PRO A 137 -26.14 -17.38 9.08
N GLN A 138 -25.03 -17.76 9.70
CA GLN A 138 -24.58 -17.23 10.96
C GLN A 138 -23.82 -15.97 10.61
N LEU A 139 -24.51 -14.83 10.74
CA LEU A 139 -23.92 -13.50 10.84
C LEU A 139 -22.61 -13.49 11.66
N LYS A 140 -22.50 -14.38 12.65
CA LYS A 140 -21.32 -14.63 13.49
C LYS A 140 -20.05 -14.97 12.71
N LEU A 141 -20.11 -15.86 11.72
CA LEU A 141 -18.93 -16.28 10.97
C LEU A 141 -18.41 -15.15 10.07
N ARG A 142 -19.33 -14.35 9.49
CA ARG A 142 -18.99 -13.14 8.73
C ARG A 142 -18.34 -12.09 9.62
N GLN A 143 -18.86 -11.85 10.82
CA GLN A 143 -18.28 -10.90 11.77
C GLN A 143 -16.89 -11.34 12.24
N TYR A 144 -16.67 -12.64 12.44
CA TYR A 144 -15.37 -13.16 12.85
C TYR A 144 -14.33 -13.08 11.72
N ALA A 145 -14.72 -13.44 10.50
CA ALA A 145 -13.88 -13.25 9.30
C ALA A 145 -13.56 -11.77 9.08
N TYR A 146 -14.54 -10.88 9.31
CA TYR A 146 -14.36 -9.44 9.21
C TYR A 146 -13.37 -8.91 10.26
N HIS A 147 -13.35 -9.43 11.48
CA HIS A 147 -12.34 -9.07 12.48
C HIS A 147 -10.91 -9.40 12.03
N GLU A 148 -10.72 -10.51 11.32
CA GLU A 148 -9.42 -10.87 10.74
C GLU A 148 -9.03 -9.92 9.58
N GLU A 149 -10.01 -9.45 8.80
CA GLU A 149 -9.82 -8.49 7.71
C GLU A 149 -9.40 -7.09 8.20
N ILE A 150 -9.87 -6.65 9.38
CA ILE A 150 -9.50 -5.36 10.00
C ILE A 150 -7.98 -5.17 10.07
N ALA A 151 -7.23 -6.23 10.39
CA ALA A 151 -5.76 -6.15 10.49
C ALA A 151 -5.12 -5.84 9.12
N SER A 152 -5.65 -6.43 8.05
CA SER A 152 -5.17 -6.18 6.68
C SER A 152 -5.53 -4.77 6.18
N ASP A 153 -6.68 -4.26 6.60
CA ASP A 153 -7.14 -2.91 6.26
C ASP A 153 -6.33 -1.84 6.97
N LEU A 154 -5.97 -2.07 8.24
CA LEU A 154 -5.09 -1.20 9.00
C LEU A 154 -3.74 -1.01 8.30
N GLU A 155 -3.15 -2.11 7.82
CA GLU A 155 -1.89 -2.08 7.09
C GLU A 155 -2.03 -1.34 5.74
N THR A 156 -3.19 -1.43 5.10
CA THR A 156 -3.46 -0.69 3.86
C THR A 156 -3.56 0.81 4.11
N LEU A 157 -4.28 1.24 5.16
CA LEU A 157 -4.37 2.65 5.57
C LEU A 157 -3.00 3.22 5.94
N ARG A 158 -2.20 2.49 6.74
CA ARG A 158 -0.84 2.87 7.13
C ARG A 158 0.10 2.99 5.94
N ARG A 159 0.10 2.02 5.02
CA ARG A 159 0.89 2.08 3.79
C ARG A 159 0.50 3.27 2.92
N GLY A 160 -0.81 3.57 2.85
CA GLY A 160 -1.33 4.78 2.21
C GLY A 160 -0.78 6.06 2.84
N ALA A 161 -0.88 6.18 4.16
CA ALA A 161 -0.38 7.33 4.92
C ALA A 161 1.13 7.55 4.72
N VAL A 162 1.94 6.49 4.81
CA VAL A 162 3.40 6.56 4.58
C VAL A 162 3.71 6.99 3.16
N ARG A 163 2.99 6.47 2.16
CA ARG A 163 3.19 6.83 0.75
C ARG A 163 2.96 8.32 0.52
N TYR A 164 1.84 8.85 0.98
CA TYR A 164 1.53 10.28 0.84
C TYR A 164 2.52 11.17 1.59
N ARG A 165 2.96 10.75 2.79
CA ARG A 165 3.99 11.45 3.55
C ARG A 165 5.33 11.51 2.82
N ARG A 166 5.74 10.41 2.17
CA ARG A 166 6.97 10.36 1.36
C ARG A 166 6.89 11.31 0.15
N ILE A 167 5.76 11.33 -0.55
CA ILE A 167 5.54 12.24 -1.69
C ILE A 167 5.60 13.70 -1.22
N ASN A 168 4.90 14.03 -0.14
CA ASN A 168 4.94 15.37 0.44
C ASN A 168 6.36 15.79 0.82
N ASN A 169 7.09 14.94 1.56
CA ASN A 169 8.46 15.25 1.99
C ASN A 169 9.41 15.40 0.79
N PHE A 170 9.24 14.60 -0.26
CA PHE A 170 10.02 14.70 -1.48
C PHE A 170 9.76 16.04 -2.20
N LEU A 171 8.49 16.40 -2.41
CA LEU A 171 8.14 17.68 -3.05
C LEU A 171 8.64 18.87 -2.22
N GLN A 172 8.52 18.81 -0.89
CA GLN A 172 9.03 19.85 -0.01
C GLN A 172 10.56 19.97 -0.08
N ALA A 173 11.29 18.85 -0.16
CA ALA A 173 12.73 18.88 -0.37
C ALA A 173 13.09 19.51 -1.72
N VAL A 174 12.36 19.19 -2.80
CA VAL A 174 12.55 19.83 -4.12
C VAL A 174 12.31 21.33 -4.05
N ILE A 175 11.27 21.78 -3.35
CA ILE A 175 10.97 23.21 -3.18
C ILE A 175 12.11 23.90 -2.42
N ILE A 176 12.56 23.35 -1.29
CA ILE A 176 13.62 23.95 -0.47
C ILE A 176 14.94 23.99 -1.25
N VAL A 177 15.42 22.84 -1.72
CA VAL A 177 16.70 22.72 -2.43
C VAL A 177 16.66 23.50 -3.74
N GLY A 178 15.56 23.43 -4.48
CA GLY A 178 15.39 24.17 -5.72
C GLY A 178 15.34 25.68 -5.50
N SER A 179 14.74 26.17 -4.41
CA SER A 179 14.73 27.61 -4.09
C SER A 179 16.13 28.13 -3.72
N LEU A 180 16.88 27.34 -2.94
CA LEU A 180 18.28 27.62 -2.62
C LEU A 180 19.15 27.63 -3.89
N ALA A 181 19.02 26.60 -4.73
CA ALA A 181 19.73 26.48 -5.98
C ALA A 181 19.39 27.62 -6.96
N ALA A 182 18.12 27.97 -7.09
CA ALA A 182 17.67 29.08 -7.93
C ALA A 182 18.28 30.41 -7.46
N THR A 183 18.36 30.64 -6.15
CA THR A 183 18.98 31.84 -5.58
C THR A 183 20.47 31.90 -5.92
N SER A 184 21.21 30.81 -5.71
CA SER A 184 22.63 30.73 -6.05
C SER A 184 22.90 30.85 -7.55
N MET A 185 22.10 30.17 -8.39
CA MET A 185 22.21 30.24 -9.85
C MET A 185 21.90 31.64 -10.37
N THR A 186 20.89 32.32 -9.82
CA THR A 186 20.58 33.71 -10.20
C THR A 186 21.73 34.65 -9.87
N SER A 187 22.41 34.44 -8.74
CA SER A 187 23.60 35.22 -8.37
C SER A 187 24.78 34.97 -9.34
N LEU A 188 24.99 33.74 -9.79
CA LEU A 188 26.08 33.38 -10.71
C LEU A 188 25.75 33.68 -12.19
N ALA A 189 24.47 33.71 -12.55
CA ALA A 189 24.00 34.03 -13.91
C ALA A 189 24.22 35.51 -14.30
N LEU A 190 24.63 36.35 -13.34
CA LEU A 190 25.12 37.70 -13.60
C LEU A 190 26.46 37.69 -14.34
N SER A 191 27.30 36.66 -14.11
CA SER A 191 28.63 36.54 -14.72
C SER A 191 28.68 35.65 -15.97
N GLU A 192 27.73 34.73 -16.16
CA GLU A 192 27.77 33.76 -17.26
C GLU A 192 26.38 33.56 -17.88
N GLU A 193 26.26 33.82 -19.19
CA GLU A 193 24.97 33.89 -19.91
C GLU A 193 24.27 32.51 -19.99
N SER A 194 25.03 31.41 -20.01
CA SER A 194 24.49 30.05 -20.06
C SER A 194 23.76 29.60 -18.79
N LEU A 195 24.06 30.20 -17.64
CA LEU A 195 23.38 29.91 -16.37
C LEU A 195 21.98 30.54 -16.26
N ARG A 196 21.63 31.49 -17.14
CA ARG A 196 20.30 32.14 -17.12
C ARG A 196 19.17 31.16 -17.38
N TRP A 197 19.32 30.30 -18.40
CA TRP A 197 18.31 29.28 -18.71
C TRP A 197 18.21 28.20 -17.63
N ALA A 198 19.31 27.88 -16.96
CA ALA A 198 19.31 26.98 -15.81
C ALA A 198 18.53 27.56 -14.61
N SER A 199 18.65 28.87 -14.36
CA SER A 199 17.86 29.55 -13.31
C SER A 199 16.36 29.56 -13.63
N VAL A 200 15.99 29.86 -14.88
CA VAL A 200 14.57 29.81 -15.34
C VAL A 200 14.01 28.39 -15.19
N GLY A 201 14.75 27.37 -15.61
CA GLY A 201 14.32 25.97 -15.45
C GLY A 201 14.14 25.56 -13.99
N THR A 202 15.07 25.99 -13.12
CA THR A 202 15.01 25.66 -11.68
C THR A 202 13.83 26.34 -10.99
N THR A 203 13.60 27.63 -11.25
CA THR A 203 12.46 28.37 -10.68
C THR A 203 11.12 27.84 -11.17
N PHE A 204 11.02 27.47 -12.44
CA PHE A 204 9.83 26.82 -12.99
C PHE A 204 9.56 25.46 -12.34
N ALA A 205 10.58 24.62 -12.15
CA ALA A 205 10.43 23.32 -11.49
C ALA A 205 9.98 23.47 -10.03
N VAL A 206 10.51 24.45 -9.29
CA VAL A 206 10.06 24.79 -7.94
C VAL A 206 8.60 25.24 -7.94
N GLY A 207 8.21 26.12 -8.87
CA GLY A 207 6.84 26.58 -9.03
C GLY A 207 5.86 25.43 -9.31
N LEU A 208 6.23 24.50 -10.18
CA LEU A 208 5.46 23.28 -10.41
C LEU A 208 5.35 22.45 -9.13
N ALA A 209 6.46 22.16 -8.45
CA ALA A 209 6.45 21.37 -7.22
C ALA A 209 5.55 22.00 -6.12
N ALA A 210 5.58 23.33 -6.00
CA ALA A 210 4.71 24.08 -5.10
C ALA A 210 3.24 23.95 -5.50
N GLY A 211 2.91 24.11 -6.79
CA GLY A 211 1.56 23.93 -7.32
C GLY A 211 1.02 22.52 -7.08
N PHE A 212 1.82 21.48 -7.36
CA PHE A 212 1.46 20.08 -7.09
C PHE A 212 1.24 19.80 -5.60
N THR A 213 2.08 20.37 -4.73
CA THR A 213 1.94 20.21 -3.27
C THR A 213 0.65 20.84 -2.76
N GLY A 214 0.31 22.03 -3.26
CA GLY A 214 -0.92 22.75 -2.91
C GLY A 214 -2.19 22.08 -3.45
N TYR A 215 -2.15 21.61 -4.71
CA TYR A 215 -3.33 21.03 -5.36
C TYR A 215 -3.69 19.65 -4.79
N PHE A 216 -2.72 18.74 -4.65
CA PHE A 216 -3.00 17.36 -4.25
C PHE A 216 -3.09 17.15 -2.73
N LYS A 217 -2.77 18.17 -1.92
CA LYS A 217 -2.90 18.17 -0.46
C LYS A 217 -2.39 16.88 0.21
N PHE A 218 -1.23 16.39 -0.26
CA PHE A 218 -0.69 15.08 0.14
C PHE A 218 -0.51 14.95 1.66
N ARG A 219 -0.17 16.05 2.34
CA ARG A 219 -0.05 16.11 3.80
C ARG A 219 -1.38 15.78 4.49
N GLU A 220 -2.48 16.43 4.09
CA GLU A 220 -3.81 16.24 4.67
C GLU A 220 -4.28 14.79 4.50
N ARG A 221 -4.17 14.25 3.28
CA ARG A 221 -4.48 12.84 2.99
C ARG A 221 -3.68 11.87 3.85
N SER A 222 -2.38 12.13 4.01
CA SER A 222 -1.52 11.28 4.85
C SER A 222 -1.94 11.31 6.32
N PHE A 223 -2.36 12.48 6.80
CA PHE A 223 -2.78 12.68 8.18
C PHE A 223 -4.11 11.98 8.47
N TYR A 224 -5.11 12.14 7.60
CA TYR A 224 -6.41 11.50 7.79
C TYR A 224 -6.33 9.98 7.74
N LEU A 225 -5.54 9.42 6.81
CA LEU A 225 -5.35 7.97 6.73
C LEU A 225 -4.68 7.41 7.98
N GLN A 226 -3.67 8.10 8.51
CA GLN A 226 -3.02 7.71 9.76
C GLN A 226 -4.01 7.81 10.94
N GLN A 227 -4.76 8.91 11.03
CA GLN A 227 -5.73 9.11 12.10
C GLN A 227 -6.82 8.04 12.10
N THR A 228 -7.34 7.65 10.92
CA THR A 228 -8.32 6.57 10.81
C THR A 228 -7.70 5.21 11.17
N ALA A 229 -6.46 4.95 10.74
CA ALA A 229 -5.75 3.73 11.14
C ALA A 229 -5.60 3.63 12.66
N ASP A 230 -5.12 4.70 13.30
CA ASP A 230 -4.90 4.74 14.75
C ASP A 230 -6.22 4.59 15.52
N ALA A 231 -7.33 5.18 15.02
CA ALA A 231 -8.65 5.04 15.62
C ALA A 231 -9.19 3.60 15.52
N ILE A 232 -9.05 2.95 14.35
CA ILE A 232 -9.46 1.55 14.15
C ILE A 232 -8.63 0.61 15.03
N GLU A 233 -7.32 0.83 15.13
CA GLU A 233 -6.45 0.03 15.98
C GLU A 233 -6.80 0.18 17.46
N TYR A 234 -7.10 1.40 17.89
CA TYR A 234 -7.55 1.66 19.26
C TYR A 234 -8.84 0.88 19.59
N GLU A 235 -9.85 0.92 18.72
CA GLU A 235 -11.11 0.20 18.91
C GLU A 235 -10.89 -1.32 18.91
N ARG A 236 -10.08 -1.85 18.00
CA ARG A 236 -9.69 -3.27 17.98
C ARG A 236 -8.99 -3.69 19.27
N ASN A 237 -8.08 -2.87 19.78
CA ASN A 237 -7.37 -3.16 21.02
C ASN A 237 -8.32 -3.11 22.24
N CYS A 238 -9.23 -2.13 22.28
CA CYS A 238 -10.26 -2.06 23.32
C CYS A 238 -11.18 -3.27 23.32
N PHE A 239 -11.55 -3.78 22.14
CA PHE A 239 -12.30 -5.03 21.99
C PHE A 239 -11.50 -6.23 22.52
N GLY A 240 -10.23 -6.36 22.11
CA GLY A 240 -9.38 -7.47 22.54
C GLY A 240 -9.13 -7.54 24.05
N ILE A 241 -9.07 -6.39 24.72
CA ILE A 241 -8.85 -6.30 26.18
C ILE A 241 -10.20 -6.23 26.94
N GLY A 242 -11.32 -6.01 26.25
CA GLY A 242 -12.65 -5.88 26.87
C GLY A 242 -12.81 -4.61 27.71
N ILE A 243 -12.23 -3.49 27.27
CA ILE A 243 -12.29 -2.18 27.94
C ILE A 243 -13.11 -1.17 27.14
N GLY A 244 -13.34 0.02 27.72
CA GLY A 244 -14.11 1.07 27.06
C GLY A 244 -15.54 0.63 26.77
N ARG A 245 -15.98 0.79 25.51
CA ARG A 245 -17.34 0.44 25.07
C ARG A 245 -17.66 -1.06 25.09
N TYR A 246 -16.63 -1.92 25.18
CA TYR A 246 -16.76 -3.37 25.14
C TYR A 246 -16.81 -4.01 26.53
N LYS A 247 -16.65 -3.19 27.59
CA LYS A 247 -16.59 -3.68 28.97
C LYS A 247 -17.89 -4.34 29.40
N GLY A 248 -17.79 -5.56 29.91
CA GLY A 248 -18.93 -6.31 30.48
C GLY A 248 -19.95 -6.81 29.46
N LYS A 249 -19.64 -6.70 28.16
CA LYS A 249 -20.49 -7.24 27.08
C LYS A 249 -20.13 -8.69 26.80
N SER A 250 -21.09 -9.47 26.31
CA SER A 250 -20.79 -10.78 25.73
C SER A 250 -19.90 -10.60 24.51
N GLN A 251 -19.06 -11.59 24.20
CA GLN A 251 -18.15 -11.54 23.06
C GLN A 251 -18.88 -11.24 21.73
N GLU A 252 -20.10 -11.74 21.59
CA GLU A 252 -20.94 -11.53 20.41
C GLU A 252 -21.41 -10.08 20.28
N LEU A 253 -21.91 -9.48 21.37
CA LEU A 253 -22.33 -8.08 21.37
C LEU A 253 -21.12 -7.14 21.17
N ALA A 254 -19.99 -7.45 21.82
CA ALA A 254 -18.77 -6.68 21.66
C ALA A 254 -18.23 -6.71 20.23
N LEU A 255 -18.36 -7.85 19.53
CA LEU A 255 -17.93 -7.98 18.14
C LEU A 255 -18.84 -7.18 17.20
N LEU A 256 -20.15 -7.20 17.43
CA LEU A 256 -21.10 -6.41 16.66
C LEU A 256 -20.79 -4.90 16.78
N ASP A 257 -20.58 -4.41 17.99
CA ASP A 257 -20.22 -3.00 18.25
C ASP A 257 -18.90 -2.61 17.59
N LEU A 258 -17.93 -3.54 17.53
CA LEU A 258 -16.64 -3.29 16.88
C LEU A 258 -16.83 -3.13 15.37
N VAL A 259 -17.58 -4.03 14.75
CA VAL A 259 -17.85 -3.98 13.30
C VAL A 259 -18.58 -2.69 12.93
N GLU A 260 -19.59 -2.30 13.71
CA GLU A 260 -20.32 -1.05 13.51
C GLU A 260 -19.41 0.18 13.62
N GLU A 261 -18.56 0.24 14.64
CA GLU A 261 -17.66 1.36 14.84
C GLU A 261 -16.60 1.48 13.75
N VAL A 262 -16.06 0.34 13.30
CA VAL A 262 -15.09 0.31 12.19
C VAL A 262 -15.73 0.81 10.89
N GLU A 263 -16.96 0.38 10.58
CA GLU A 263 -17.68 0.90 9.41
C GLU A 263 -18.01 2.39 9.53
N ARG A 264 -18.36 2.87 10.74
CA ARG A 264 -18.52 4.31 11.01
C ARG A 264 -17.23 5.08 10.69
N LEU A 265 -16.09 4.62 11.18
CA LEU A 265 -14.78 5.24 10.93
C LEU A 265 -14.41 5.23 9.44
N ARG A 266 -14.74 4.16 8.71
CA ARG A 266 -14.55 4.09 7.25
C ARG A 266 -15.44 5.08 6.51
N ALA A 267 -16.72 5.16 6.88
CA ALA A 267 -17.64 6.12 6.28
C ALA A 267 -17.17 7.56 6.52
N GLU A 268 -16.65 7.85 7.71
CA GLU A 268 -16.08 9.15 8.06
C GLU A 268 -14.81 9.44 7.24
N GLN A 269 -13.92 8.47 7.08
CA GLN A 269 -12.73 8.59 6.23
C GLN A 269 -13.09 8.86 4.76
N ARG A 270 -14.07 8.14 4.20
CA ARG A 270 -14.55 8.37 2.82
C ARG A 270 -15.08 9.78 2.64
N LYS A 271 -15.83 10.29 3.62
CA LYS A 271 -16.33 11.68 3.60
C LYS A 271 -15.19 12.70 3.65
N ARG A 272 -14.18 12.47 4.50
CA ARG A 272 -13.00 13.34 4.57
C ARG A 272 -12.23 13.36 3.26
N GLU A 273 -12.04 12.21 2.61
CA GLU A 273 -11.41 12.16 1.29
C GLU A 273 -12.20 12.91 0.22
N GLN A 274 -13.53 12.74 0.20
CA GLN A 274 -14.40 13.50 -0.71
C GLN A 274 -14.31 15.01 -0.48
N ASN A 275 -14.26 15.45 0.78
CA ASN A 275 -14.16 16.86 1.12
C ASN A 275 -12.80 17.47 0.73
N ILE A 276 -11.71 16.69 0.74
CA ILE A 276 -10.40 17.15 0.28
C ILE A 276 -10.41 17.48 -1.22
N ASP A 277 -11.23 16.75 -1.99
CA ASP A 277 -11.33 16.88 -3.44
C ASP A 277 -12.32 17.96 -3.88
N GLN A 278 -13.16 18.46 -2.97
CA GLN A 278 -14.03 19.59 -3.26
C GLN A 278 -13.22 20.89 -3.31
N PRO A 279 -13.35 21.69 -4.38
CA PRO A 279 -12.77 23.03 -4.39
C PRO A 279 -13.39 23.83 -3.25
N PRO A 280 -12.62 24.68 -2.55
CA PRO A 280 -13.19 25.56 -1.55
C PRO A 280 -14.31 26.38 -2.21
N GLU A 281 -15.51 26.34 -1.63
CA GLU A 281 -16.60 27.22 -2.03
C GLU A 281 -16.04 28.64 -1.97
N ARG A 282 -16.12 29.36 -3.10
CA ARG A 282 -15.79 30.77 -3.12
C ARG A 282 -16.94 31.44 -2.39
N ASP A 283 -16.72 31.76 -1.11
CA ASP A 283 -17.55 32.72 -0.40
C ASP A 283 -17.50 34.04 -1.20
N GLU A 284 -18.59 34.38 -1.89
CA GLU A 284 -18.78 35.65 -2.60
C GLU A 284 -18.97 36.81 -1.61
#